data_AF-A0A6M1Z9F5-F1
#
_entry.id   AF-A0A6M1Z9F5-F1
#
_cell.length_a   1.000
_cell.length_b   1.000
_cell.length_c   1.000
_cell.angle_alpha   90.00
_cell.angle_beta   90.00
_cell.angle_gamma   90.00
#
_symmetry.space_group_name_H-M   'P 1'
#
loop_
_entity.id
_entity.type
_entity.pdbx_description
1 polymer ?
#
loop_
_entity_poly.entity_id
_entity_poly.type
_entity_poly.pdbx_seq_one_letter_code
_entity_poly.pdbx_strand_id
1 'polypeptide(L)'
;MNILPMVTAFALLFALCSYTLLHQSIAVQFESIKVRGAHRIERVLLTELDRISYHRHPVKTSNKKKDKPKDKEITEMKYHSPRMVFNKKPLTKLNLAPLLTVEESPDQKLLQIAAMTLIKNLYQYTSVYEEEMEKELFTLLLKTLKEHPEIESLQQAYAHLEERRELFYKLFRGTQNYQLSSNVGLPPLTDFFILEKKRASMQFAHASRPVLEAILGLPLTATILQEEEARWHEDHKEHPFTKVELSDLLLKERKNPTDYEPLLNFSTSHTKSDQFIFQDKLSRVQKKLPRE
;
A
#
# COMPACT_ATOMS: atom_id res chain seq x y z
N MET A 1 27.42 -40.38 63.38
CA MET A 1 26.18 -39.64 63.04
C MET A 1 25.91 -39.80 61.56
N ASN A 2 24.67 -40.10 61.17
CA ASN A 2 24.31 -40.31 59.77
C ASN A 2 24.06 -38.95 59.10
N ILE A 3 24.98 -38.50 58.24
CA ILE A 3 24.95 -37.17 57.58
C ILE A 3 23.99 -37.15 56.37
N LEU A 4 23.67 -38.33 55.82
CA LEU A 4 22.84 -38.51 54.63
C LEU A 4 21.49 -37.74 54.66
N PRO A 5 20.67 -37.79 55.73
CA PRO A 5 19.39 -37.08 55.76
C PRO A 5 19.53 -35.55 55.72
N MET A 6 20.66 -35.00 56.18
CA MET A 6 20.92 -33.57 56.11
C MET A 6 21.23 -33.16 54.66
N VAL A 7 22.07 -33.93 53.96
CA VAL A 7 22.43 -33.66 52.57
C VAL A 7 21.21 -33.79 51.65
N THR A 8 20.35 -34.79 51.86
CA THR A 8 19.13 -34.95 51.06
C THR A 8 18.13 -33.82 51.32
N ALA A 9 17.98 -33.35 52.56
CA ALA A 9 17.14 -32.19 52.87
C ALA A 9 17.64 -30.91 52.17
N PHE A 10 18.95 -30.66 52.16
CA PHE A 10 19.54 -29.53 51.44
C PHE A 10 19.35 -29.65 49.92
N ALA A 11 19.54 -30.83 49.35
CA ALA A 11 19.31 -31.07 47.93
C ALA A 11 17.85 -30.85 47.53
N LEU A 12 16.90 -31.27 48.36
CA LEU A 12 15.46 -31.04 48.16
C LEU A 12 15.11 -29.54 48.21
N LEU A 13 15.63 -28.81 49.20
CA LEU A 13 15.45 -27.36 49.29
C LEU A 13 16.02 -26.66 48.06
N PHE A 14 17.21 -27.06 47.61
CA PHE A 14 17.84 -26.48 46.43
C PHE A 14 17.05 -26.77 45.15
N ALA A 15 16.51 -27.98 45.00
CA ALA A 15 15.65 -28.36 43.89
C ALA A 15 14.34 -27.56 43.87
N LEU A 16 13.70 -27.38 45.03
CA LEU A 16 12.47 -26.57 45.17
C LEU A 16 12.73 -25.08 44.84
N CYS A 17 13.83 -24.51 45.35
CA CYS A 17 14.23 -23.14 45.03
C CYS A 17 14.55 -22.97 43.54
N SER A 18 15.27 -23.92 42.94
CA SER A 18 15.61 -23.87 41.52
C SER A 18 14.35 -23.99 40.64
N TYR A 19 13.44 -24.88 41.00
CA TYR A 19 12.17 -25.06 40.29
C TYR A 19 11.30 -23.79 40.34
N THR A 20 11.17 -23.18 41.52
CA THR A 20 10.37 -21.95 41.70
C THR A 20 10.97 -20.77 40.93
N LEU A 21 12.30 -20.59 40.96
CA LEU A 21 12.98 -19.54 40.20
C LEU A 21 12.83 -19.74 38.68
N LEU A 22 12.95 -20.97 38.19
CA LEU A 22 12.76 -21.29 36.77
C LEU A 22 11.32 -21.03 36.32
N HIS A 23 10.35 -21.39 37.16
CA HIS A 23 8.93 -21.16 36.85
C HIS A 23 8.59 -19.65 36.86
N GLN A 24 9.18 -18.88 37.77
CA GLN A 24 9.05 -17.42 37.79
C GLN A 24 9.68 -16.75 36.57
N SER A 25 10.87 -17.20 36.15
CA SER A 25 11.54 -16.61 34.98
C SER A 25 10.75 -16.83 33.69
N ILE A 26 10.19 -18.03 33.52
CA ILE A 26 9.29 -18.36 32.41
C ILE A 26 8.04 -17.47 32.45
N ALA A 27 7.41 -17.32 33.63
CA ALA A 27 6.23 -16.48 33.78
C ALA A 27 6.52 -15.01 33.40
N VAL A 28 7.64 -14.45 33.87
CA VAL A 28 8.08 -13.09 33.54
C VAL A 28 8.36 -12.93 32.04
N GLN A 29 8.98 -13.92 31.40
CA GLN A 29 9.20 -13.90 29.95
C GLN A 29 7.87 -13.86 29.20
N PHE A 30 6.91 -14.71 29.55
CA PHE A 30 5.58 -14.72 28.95
C PHE A 30 4.86 -13.39 29.17
N GLU A 31 4.95 -12.81 30.36
CA GLU A 31 4.36 -11.51 30.66
C GLU A 31 5.01 -10.40 29.82
N SER A 32 6.33 -10.41 29.65
CA SER A 32 7.03 -9.46 28.79
C SER A 32 6.63 -9.55 27.32
N ILE A 33 6.33 -10.76 26.82
CA ILE A 33 5.85 -11.00 25.47
C ILE A 33 4.42 -10.48 25.33
N LYS A 34 3.55 -10.75 26.32
CA LYS A 34 2.17 -10.23 26.35
C LYS A 34 2.14 -8.71 26.38
N VAL A 35 2.95 -8.07 27.22
CA VAL A 35 3.04 -6.61 27.32
C VAL A 35 3.57 -6.00 26.01
N ARG A 36 4.62 -6.56 25.42
CA ARG A 36 5.11 -6.12 24.10
C ARG A 36 4.07 -6.31 23.00
N GLY A 37 3.35 -7.42 23.02
CA GLY A 37 2.24 -7.69 22.09
C GLY A 37 1.11 -6.68 22.27
N ALA A 38 0.69 -6.41 23.51
CA ALA A 38 -0.34 -5.43 23.85
C ALA A 38 0.04 -4.03 23.37
N HIS A 39 1.26 -3.55 23.65
CA HIS A 39 1.72 -2.27 23.15
C HIS A 39 1.82 -2.20 21.62
N ARG A 40 2.17 -3.31 20.95
CA ARG A 40 2.18 -3.37 19.49
C ARG A 40 0.76 -3.24 18.93
N ILE A 41 -0.21 -3.96 19.50
CA ILE A 41 -1.63 -3.90 19.12
C ILE A 41 -2.18 -2.49 19.39
N GLU A 42 -1.88 -1.92 20.55
CA GLU A 42 -2.27 -0.58 20.94
C GLU A 42 -1.73 0.47 19.95
N ARG A 43 -0.45 0.39 19.56
CA ARG A 43 0.10 1.29 18.53
C ARG A 43 -0.58 1.14 17.19
N VAL A 44 -0.89 -0.08 16.76
CA VAL A 44 -1.61 -0.32 15.49
C VAL A 44 -3.03 0.26 15.57
N LEU A 45 -3.72 0.06 16.70
CA LEU A 45 -5.05 0.61 16.95
C LEU A 45 -5.04 2.14 16.99
N LEU A 46 -4.09 2.75 17.71
CA LEU A 46 -3.94 4.21 17.75
C LEU A 46 -3.61 4.76 16.38
N THR A 47 -2.73 4.11 15.61
CA THR A 47 -2.41 4.51 14.24
C THR A 47 -3.65 4.43 13.34
N GLU A 48 -4.48 3.39 13.49
CA GLU A 48 -5.72 3.28 12.74
C GLU A 48 -6.81 4.24 13.22
N LEU A 49 -6.91 4.52 14.51
CA LEU A 49 -7.81 5.54 15.05
C LEU A 49 -7.40 6.93 14.58
N ASP A 50 -6.11 7.26 14.61
CA ASP A 50 -5.57 8.49 14.06
C ASP A 50 -5.86 8.58 12.56
N ARG A 51 -5.73 7.46 11.83
CA ARG A 51 -6.09 7.36 10.41
C ARG A 51 -7.58 7.63 10.20
N ILE A 52 -8.48 7.03 11.00
CA ILE A 52 -9.93 7.25 10.92
C ILE A 52 -10.30 8.69 11.28
N SER A 53 -9.67 9.26 12.32
CA SER A 53 -9.87 10.65 12.78
C SER A 53 -9.44 11.65 11.70
N TYR A 54 -8.31 11.38 11.07
CA TYR A 54 -7.79 12.09 9.90
C TYR A 54 -8.79 12.07 8.73
N HIS A 55 -9.52 10.98 8.52
CA HIS A 55 -10.54 10.88 7.47
C HIS A 55 -11.89 11.52 7.81
N ARG A 56 -12.15 11.84 9.07
CA ARG A 56 -13.41 12.45 9.53
C ARG A 56 -13.34 13.97 9.68
N HIS A 57 -12.20 14.61 9.44
CA HIS A 57 -12.17 16.07 9.40
C HIS A 57 -12.85 16.55 8.12
N PRO A 58 -14.06 17.14 8.18
CA PRO A 58 -14.58 17.87 7.04
C PRO A 58 -13.59 18.98 6.77
N VAL A 59 -13.14 19.08 5.51
CA VAL A 59 -12.46 20.27 5.01
C VAL A 59 -13.38 21.43 5.37
N LYS A 60 -12.99 22.26 6.35
CA LYS A 60 -13.60 23.57 6.53
C LYS A 60 -13.18 24.37 5.30
N THR A 61 -13.90 24.19 4.20
CA THR A 61 -13.95 25.20 3.17
C THR A 61 -14.51 26.42 3.87
N SER A 62 -13.62 27.35 4.19
CA SER A 62 -13.94 28.72 4.58
C SER A 62 -14.55 29.43 3.38
N ASN A 63 -15.69 28.94 2.89
CA ASN A 63 -16.55 29.70 2.02
C ASN A 63 -17.50 30.46 2.92
N LYS A 64 -17.22 31.76 3.07
CA LYS A 64 -18.17 32.76 3.55
C LYS A 64 -19.54 32.44 2.93
N LYS A 65 -20.50 32.04 3.76
CA LYS A 65 -21.91 31.94 3.37
C LYS A 65 -22.34 33.31 2.87
N LYS A 66 -22.46 33.45 1.55
CA LYS A 66 -23.40 34.41 0.96
C LYS A 66 -24.67 33.61 0.73
N ASP A 67 -25.69 33.92 1.52
CA ASP A 67 -27.04 33.44 1.27
C ASP A 67 -27.46 33.91 -0.12
N LYS A 68 -27.66 32.96 -1.04
CA LYS A 68 -28.38 33.15 -2.30
C LYS A 68 -29.56 32.17 -2.32
N PRO A 69 -30.67 32.57 -2.95
CA PRO A 69 -31.94 31.87 -2.86
C PRO A 69 -31.87 30.49 -3.51
N LYS A 70 -32.64 29.55 -2.95
CA LYS A 70 -32.80 28.18 -3.43
C LYS A 70 -33.62 28.16 -4.71
N ASP A 71 -32.98 28.38 -5.86
CA ASP A 71 -33.42 27.73 -7.08
C ASP A 71 -32.82 26.32 -7.09
N LYS A 72 -33.69 25.30 -7.25
CA LYS A 72 -33.26 23.92 -7.47
C LYS A 72 -32.70 23.84 -8.89
N GLU A 73 -31.49 24.34 -9.08
CA GLU A 73 -30.64 23.95 -10.20
C GLU A 73 -30.53 22.42 -10.15
N ILE A 74 -30.91 21.76 -11.25
CA ILE A 74 -30.47 20.39 -11.50
C ILE A 74 -28.96 20.52 -11.57
N THR A 75 -28.27 20.24 -10.46
CA THR A 75 -26.81 20.16 -10.47
C THR A 75 -26.45 19.08 -11.47
N GLU A 76 -25.96 19.49 -12.65
CA GLU A 76 -25.30 18.60 -13.60
C GLU A 76 -24.36 17.71 -12.79
N MET A 77 -24.61 16.40 -12.82
CA MET A 77 -23.71 15.46 -12.15
C MET A 77 -22.36 15.62 -12.83
N LYS A 78 -21.37 16.15 -12.11
CA LYS A 78 -20.00 16.25 -12.62
C LYS A 78 -19.39 14.85 -12.62
N TYR A 79 -18.82 14.46 -13.75
CA TYR A 79 -18.05 13.23 -13.83
C TYR A 79 -16.86 13.28 -12.84
N HIS A 80 -16.72 12.22 -12.05
CA HIS A 80 -15.56 12.01 -11.21
C HIS A 80 -14.93 10.69 -11.59
N SER A 81 -13.85 10.75 -12.38
CA SER A 81 -13.14 9.54 -12.81
C SER A 81 -12.69 8.70 -11.61
N PRO A 82 -13.05 7.40 -11.55
CA PRO A 82 -12.60 6.49 -10.50
C PRO A 82 -11.07 6.37 -10.41
N ARG A 83 -10.36 6.70 -11.50
CA ARG A 83 -8.90 6.68 -11.62
C ARG A 83 -8.22 7.94 -11.09
N MET A 84 -9.00 9.02 -10.93
CA MET A 84 -8.59 10.30 -10.35
C MET A 84 -8.91 10.39 -8.85
N VAL A 85 -9.74 9.49 -8.33
CA VAL A 85 -10.00 9.39 -6.91
C VAL A 85 -8.83 8.68 -6.24
N PHE A 86 -8.35 9.26 -5.14
CA PHE A 86 -7.39 8.60 -4.28
C PHE A 86 -8.00 7.29 -3.74
N ASN A 87 -7.63 6.16 -4.33
CA ASN A 87 -8.23 4.86 -4.07
C ASN A 87 -7.18 3.92 -3.47
N LYS A 88 -7.33 3.62 -2.17
CA LYS A 88 -6.39 2.81 -1.37
C LYS A 88 -6.34 1.34 -1.75
N LYS A 89 -7.21 0.87 -2.65
CA LYS A 89 -7.29 -0.54 -3.01
C LYS A 89 -5.97 -1.00 -3.62
N PRO A 90 -5.44 -2.16 -3.23
CA PRO A 90 -4.32 -2.82 -3.92
C PRO A 90 -4.50 -2.85 -5.45
N LEU A 91 -5.76 -2.99 -5.89
CA LEU A 91 -6.37 -2.60 -7.17
C LEU A 91 -5.54 -1.64 -8.05
N THR A 92 -5.25 -0.48 -7.46
CA THR A 92 -4.94 0.76 -8.18
C THR A 92 -3.44 1.04 -8.28
N LYS A 93 -2.61 0.17 -7.69
CA LYS A 93 -1.18 0.34 -7.43
C LYS A 93 -0.32 -0.48 -8.39
N LEU A 94 0.94 -0.08 -8.53
CA LEU A 94 1.97 -0.83 -9.26
C LEU A 94 2.61 -1.88 -8.32
N ASN A 95 2.57 -3.14 -8.71
CA ASN A 95 3.15 -4.24 -7.95
C ASN A 95 4.63 -4.44 -8.33
N LEU A 96 5.52 -4.30 -7.36
CA LEU A 96 6.97 -4.47 -7.54
C LEU A 96 7.44 -5.90 -7.27
N ALA A 97 6.59 -6.78 -6.74
CA ALA A 97 6.97 -8.16 -6.44
C ALA A 97 7.54 -8.95 -7.64
N PRO A 98 7.08 -8.76 -8.89
CA PRO A 98 7.67 -9.42 -10.06
C PRO A 98 9.16 -9.09 -10.30
N LEU A 99 9.67 -7.98 -9.75
CA LEU A 99 11.09 -7.60 -9.86
C LEU A 99 12.01 -8.33 -8.88
N LEU A 100 11.43 -9.07 -7.93
CA LEU A 100 12.16 -9.80 -6.90
C LEU A 100 12.46 -11.24 -7.33
N THR A 101 12.04 -11.68 -8.52
CA THR A 101 12.38 -12.99 -9.06
C THR A 101 13.80 -13.01 -9.61
N VAL A 102 14.44 -14.19 -9.60
CA VAL A 102 15.87 -14.38 -9.93
C VAL A 102 16.18 -14.16 -11.41
N GLU A 103 15.20 -14.35 -12.30
CA GLU A 103 15.39 -14.25 -13.74
C GLU A 103 15.15 -12.84 -14.25
N GLU A 104 16.17 -12.22 -14.85
CA GLU A 104 16.02 -10.96 -15.59
C GLU A 104 15.29 -11.22 -16.92
N SER A 105 14.03 -10.77 -17.00
CA SER A 105 13.24 -10.80 -18.23
C SER A 105 13.09 -9.40 -18.86
N PRO A 106 12.81 -9.30 -20.17
CA PRO A 106 12.44 -8.03 -20.80
C PRO A 106 11.28 -7.32 -20.08
N ASP A 107 10.32 -8.09 -19.58
CA ASP A 107 9.16 -7.59 -18.84
C ASP A 107 9.56 -6.90 -17.53
N GLN A 108 10.57 -7.43 -16.84
CA GLN A 108 11.11 -6.78 -15.65
C GLN A 108 11.76 -5.44 -15.99
N LYS A 109 12.47 -5.32 -17.12
CA LYS A 109 13.05 -4.04 -17.53
C LYS A 109 11.97 -2.99 -17.77
N LEU A 110 10.88 -3.36 -18.43
CA LEU A 110 9.74 -2.47 -18.62
C LEU A 110 9.09 -2.07 -17.29
N LEU A 111 8.94 -3.01 -16.36
CA LEU A 111 8.42 -2.72 -15.02
C LEU A 111 9.35 -1.79 -14.21
N GLN A 112 10.67 -1.96 -14.32
CA GLN A 112 11.64 -1.05 -13.71
C GLN A 112 11.51 0.36 -14.28
N ILE A 113 11.42 0.50 -15.61
CA ILE A 113 11.21 1.79 -16.28
C ILE A 113 9.90 2.43 -15.81
N ALA A 114 8.81 1.66 -15.75
CA ALA A 114 7.53 2.15 -15.26
C ALA A 114 7.61 2.60 -13.79
N ALA A 115 8.29 1.86 -12.92
CA ALA A 115 8.46 2.24 -11.52
C ALA A 115 9.28 3.53 -11.36
N MET A 116 10.39 3.68 -12.08
CA MET A 116 11.18 4.92 -12.08
C MET A 116 10.37 6.10 -12.65
N THR A 117 9.63 5.89 -13.74
CA THR A 117 8.75 6.90 -14.33
C THR A 117 7.65 7.33 -13.36
N LEU A 118 7.08 6.38 -12.61
CA LEU A 118 6.09 6.67 -11.59
C LEU A 118 6.67 7.53 -10.45
N ILE A 119 7.86 7.19 -9.94
CA ILE A 119 8.54 8.01 -8.93
C ILE A 119 8.78 9.42 -9.48
N LYS A 120 9.30 9.54 -10.70
CA LYS A 120 9.52 10.83 -11.35
C LYS A 120 8.23 11.65 -11.46
N ASN A 121 7.16 11.06 -11.99
CA ASN A 121 5.88 11.74 -12.16
C ASN A 121 5.29 12.23 -10.81
N LEU A 122 5.47 11.45 -9.74
CA LEU A 122 4.96 11.79 -8.41
C LEU A 122 5.73 12.93 -7.75
N TYR A 123 7.04 13.03 -7.96
CA TYR A 123 7.89 13.91 -7.17
C TYR A 123 8.58 15.03 -7.94
N GLN A 124 8.68 14.99 -9.28
CA GLN A 124 9.46 15.97 -10.06
C GLN A 124 9.11 17.44 -9.80
N TYR A 125 7.89 17.74 -9.35
CA TYR A 125 7.43 19.09 -9.04
C TYR A 125 7.44 19.43 -7.54
N THR A 126 8.00 18.55 -6.71
CA THR A 126 8.07 18.72 -5.26
C THR A 126 9.42 19.28 -4.85
N SER A 127 9.46 20.00 -3.73
CA SER A 127 10.70 20.60 -3.21
C SER A 127 11.73 19.58 -2.71
N VAL A 128 11.38 18.29 -2.68
CA VAL A 128 12.26 17.20 -2.23
C VAL A 128 12.93 16.47 -3.40
N TYR A 129 12.56 16.79 -4.64
CA TYR A 129 13.11 16.13 -5.82
C TYR A 129 14.50 16.66 -6.15
N GLU A 130 15.46 15.74 -6.23
CA GLU A 130 16.82 15.96 -6.69
C GLU A 130 16.99 15.34 -8.09
N GLU A 131 17.98 15.80 -8.85
CA GLU A 131 18.29 15.21 -10.16
C GLU A 131 18.63 13.72 -10.02
N GLU A 132 18.11 12.88 -10.92
CA GLU A 132 18.23 11.41 -10.90
C GLU A 132 17.67 10.70 -9.64
N MET A 133 16.94 11.40 -8.76
CA MET A 133 16.40 10.81 -7.53
C MET A 133 15.56 9.56 -7.79
N GLU A 134 14.80 9.49 -8.89
CA GLU A 134 14.00 8.31 -9.23
C GLU A 134 14.83 7.04 -9.40
N LYS A 135 16.03 7.18 -9.97
CA LYS A 135 16.93 6.06 -10.25
C LYS A 135 17.63 5.62 -8.98
N GLU A 136 18.16 6.58 -8.21
CA GLU A 136 18.79 6.30 -6.90
C GLU A 136 17.79 5.61 -5.95
N LEU A 137 16.60 6.21 -5.79
CA LEU A 137 15.58 5.72 -4.89
C LEU A 137 15.09 4.33 -5.27
N PHE A 138 14.81 4.11 -6.56
CA PHE A 138 14.35 2.82 -7.04
C PHE A 138 15.43 1.74 -6.88
N THR A 139 16.67 2.05 -7.21
CA THR A 139 17.79 1.10 -7.10
C THR A 139 18.01 0.70 -5.64
N LEU A 140 18.02 1.67 -4.72
CA LEU A 140 18.18 1.39 -3.30
C LEU A 140 17.00 0.56 -2.76
N LEU A 141 15.76 0.94 -3.10
CA LEU A 141 14.58 0.18 -2.71
C LEU A 141 14.64 -1.26 -3.20
N LEU A 142 14.96 -1.47 -4.49
CA LEU A 142 15.04 -2.81 -5.07
C LEU A 142 16.15 -3.65 -4.43
N LYS A 143 17.32 -3.04 -4.17
CA LYS A 143 18.42 -3.69 -3.45
C LYS A 143 17.97 -4.15 -2.06
N THR A 144 17.38 -3.26 -1.27
CA THR A 144 16.86 -3.59 0.06
C THR A 144 15.82 -4.72 0.02
N LEU A 145 14.90 -4.69 -0.93
CA LEU A 145 13.88 -5.74 -1.07
C LEU A 145 14.46 -7.10 -1.48
N LYS A 146 15.58 -7.12 -2.23
CA LYS A 146 16.28 -8.36 -2.60
C LYS A 146 17.13 -8.91 -1.45
N GLU A 147 17.76 -8.03 -0.67
CA GLU A 147 18.58 -8.41 0.51
C GLU A 147 17.72 -8.90 1.69
N HIS A 148 16.47 -8.42 1.79
CA HIS A 148 15.52 -8.72 2.86
C HIS A 148 14.23 -9.35 2.32
N PRO A 149 14.24 -10.63 1.92
CA PRO A 149 13.08 -11.31 1.30
C PRO A 149 11.88 -11.52 2.24
N GLU A 150 12.07 -11.31 3.55
CA GLU A 150 11.05 -11.29 4.59
C GLU A 150 10.14 -10.05 4.55
N ILE A 151 10.53 -9.00 3.81
CA ILE A 151 9.74 -7.79 3.67
C ILE A 151 8.48 -8.10 2.85
N GLU A 152 7.31 -7.91 3.47
CA GLU A 152 6.00 -8.09 2.85
C GLU A 152 5.34 -6.77 2.46
N SER A 153 5.88 -5.64 2.92
CA SER A 153 5.34 -4.32 2.60
C SER A 153 6.41 -3.26 2.49
N LEU A 154 6.13 -2.24 1.69
CA LEU A 154 7.02 -1.09 1.52
C LEU A 154 7.27 -0.32 2.82
N GLN A 155 6.33 -0.33 3.77
CA GLN A 155 6.53 0.25 5.10
C GLN A 155 7.59 -0.50 5.92
N GLN A 156 7.71 -1.81 5.77
CA GLN A 156 8.74 -2.60 6.45
C GLN A 156 10.12 -2.30 5.84
N ALA A 157 10.21 -2.07 4.53
CA ALA A 157 11.46 -1.72 3.86
C ALA A 157 12.13 -0.45 4.43
N TYR A 158 11.34 0.51 4.91
CA TYR A 158 11.86 1.72 5.56
C TYR A 158 12.81 1.43 6.73
N ALA A 159 12.61 0.35 7.50
CA ALA A 159 13.47 0.02 8.63
C ALA A 159 14.89 -0.37 8.21
N HIS A 160 15.08 -0.77 6.95
CA HIS A 160 16.33 -1.28 6.38
C HIS A 160 17.01 -0.26 5.45
N LEU A 161 16.37 0.89 5.19
CA LEU A 161 16.91 1.98 4.37
C LEU A 161 17.65 2.97 5.26
N GLU A 162 18.88 2.62 5.66
CA GLU A 162 19.75 3.48 6.46
C GLU A 162 20.25 4.69 5.66
N GLU A 163 20.58 4.49 4.38
CA GLU A 163 20.98 5.56 3.45
C GLU A 163 19.76 6.44 3.08
N ARG A 164 19.93 7.77 3.20
CA ARG A 164 18.89 8.78 2.95
C ARG A 164 17.57 8.59 3.73
N ARG A 165 17.64 8.05 4.95
CA ARG A 165 16.49 7.78 5.83
C ARG A 165 15.50 8.94 5.93
N GLU A 166 15.97 10.19 5.98
CA GLU A 166 15.09 11.37 6.06
C GLU A 166 14.26 11.60 4.78
N LEU A 167 14.87 11.44 3.61
CA LEU A 167 14.18 11.54 2.32
C LEU A 167 13.15 10.42 2.22
N PHE A 168 13.57 9.18 2.48
CA PHE A 168 12.67 8.02 2.48
C PHE A 168 11.53 8.17 3.48
N TYR A 169 11.80 8.70 4.67
CA TYR A 169 10.76 8.96 5.67
C TYR A 169 9.67 9.88 5.12
N LYS A 170 10.06 10.99 4.48
CA LYS A 170 9.12 11.92 3.86
C LYS A 170 8.33 11.24 2.73
N LEU A 171 9.00 10.47 1.88
CA LEU A 171 8.37 9.81 0.72
C LEU A 171 7.49 8.61 1.11
N PHE A 172 7.81 7.86 2.17
CA PHE A 172 6.96 6.77 2.66
C PHE A 172 5.74 7.29 3.41
N ARG A 173 5.90 8.37 4.19
CA ARG A 173 4.83 8.95 5.00
C ARG A 173 3.93 9.89 4.20
N GLY A 174 4.49 10.60 3.22
CA GLY A 174 3.80 11.64 2.47
C GLY A 174 3.34 12.81 3.36
N THR A 175 2.49 13.66 2.81
CA THR A 175 1.76 14.69 3.56
C THR A 175 0.30 14.31 3.77
N GLN A 176 -0.26 14.72 4.90
CA GLN A 176 -1.67 14.53 5.24
C GLN A 176 -2.66 15.20 4.27
N ASN A 177 -2.27 16.16 3.43
CA ASN A 177 -3.22 16.82 2.52
C ASN A 177 -2.96 16.51 1.04
N TYR A 178 -2.33 15.37 0.74
CA TYR A 178 -2.06 15.04 -0.66
C TYR A 178 -3.35 14.91 -1.47
N GLN A 179 -3.47 15.71 -2.53
CA GLN A 179 -4.59 15.68 -3.46
C GLN A 179 -4.10 15.34 -4.85
N LEU A 180 -4.51 14.17 -5.35
CA LEU A 180 -4.09 13.66 -6.65
C LEU A 180 -4.52 14.58 -7.82
N SER A 181 -5.70 15.19 -7.73
CA SER A 181 -6.23 16.06 -8.80
C SER A 181 -5.53 17.41 -8.93
N SER A 182 -4.98 17.93 -7.83
CA SER A 182 -4.35 19.25 -7.77
C SER A 182 -2.82 19.18 -7.60
N ASN A 183 -2.25 17.97 -7.46
CA ASN A 183 -0.85 17.72 -7.14
C ASN A 183 -0.35 18.55 -5.94
N VAL A 184 -1.23 18.82 -4.98
CA VAL A 184 -0.89 19.54 -3.75
C VAL A 184 -0.43 18.53 -2.71
N GLY A 185 0.71 18.79 -2.07
CA GLY A 185 1.30 17.94 -1.04
C GLY A 185 2.30 16.91 -1.58
N LEU A 186 2.87 16.11 -0.66
CA LEU A 186 3.79 15.02 -0.98
C LEU A 186 3.02 13.68 -1.04
N PRO A 187 2.97 12.99 -2.19
CA PRO A 187 2.37 11.67 -2.27
C PRO A 187 3.20 10.66 -1.47
N PRO A 188 2.57 9.75 -0.69
CA PRO A 188 3.29 8.64 -0.07
C PRO A 188 3.50 7.48 -1.07
N LEU A 189 4.72 6.93 -1.14
CA LEU A 189 5.07 5.78 -2.00
C LEU A 189 4.15 4.58 -1.80
N THR A 190 3.75 4.34 -0.55
CA THR A 190 2.90 3.19 -0.19
C THR A 190 1.50 3.24 -0.79
N ASP A 191 1.07 4.39 -1.31
CA ASP A 191 -0.21 4.53 -1.99
C ASP A 191 -0.14 4.24 -3.49
N PHE A 192 1.05 4.20 -4.08
CA PHE A 192 1.24 3.95 -5.51
C PHE A 192 1.91 2.61 -5.81
N PHE A 193 2.62 2.05 -4.83
CA PHE A 193 3.32 0.78 -4.98
C PHE A 193 2.83 -0.28 -3.98
N ILE A 194 2.97 -1.55 -4.37
CA ILE A 194 2.63 -2.71 -3.53
C ILE A 194 3.61 -3.87 -3.76
N LEU A 195 3.63 -4.83 -2.82
CA LEU A 195 4.43 -6.06 -2.88
C LEU A 195 3.52 -7.28 -2.70
N GLU A 196 2.94 -7.78 -3.79
CA GLU A 196 2.06 -8.96 -3.79
C GLU A 196 2.64 -10.07 -4.70
N LYS A 197 3.23 -11.11 -4.10
CA LYS A 197 3.99 -12.17 -4.80
C LYS A 197 3.21 -12.93 -5.88
N LYS A 198 1.89 -13.02 -5.78
CA LYS A 198 1.04 -13.82 -6.68
C LYS A 198 0.23 -12.99 -7.68
N ARG A 199 0.55 -11.72 -7.85
CA ARG A 199 -0.26 -10.79 -8.64
C ARG A 199 0.55 -10.19 -9.78
N ALA A 200 -0.16 -9.90 -10.88
CA ALA A 200 0.38 -9.14 -11.99
C ALA A 200 0.89 -7.75 -11.56
N SER A 201 1.69 -7.13 -12.43
CA SER A 201 2.29 -5.82 -12.19
C SER A 201 1.24 -4.72 -11.99
N MET A 202 0.14 -4.73 -12.76
CA MET A 202 -0.94 -3.76 -12.61
C MET A 202 -2.30 -4.34 -12.97
N GLN A 203 -3.36 -3.93 -12.27
CA GLN A 203 -4.75 -4.19 -12.69
C GLN A 203 -5.27 -3.05 -13.57
N PHE A 204 -5.35 -3.26 -14.88
CA PHE A 204 -5.61 -2.18 -15.84
C PHE A 204 -6.94 -1.46 -15.62
N ALA A 205 -8.03 -2.20 -15.39
CA ALA A 205 -9.37 -1.63 -15.19
C ALA A 205 -9.50 -0.72 -13.96
N HIS A 206 -8.58 -0.82 -12.99
CA HIS A 206 -8.64 -0.10 -11.72
C HIS A 206 -7.39 0.75 -11.44
N ALA A 207 -6.38 0.67 -12.30
CA ALA A 207 -5.15 1.43 -12.17
C ALA A 207 -5.43 2.92 -11.99
N SER A 208 -4.78 3.50 -10.98
CA SER A 208 -4.81 4.95 -10.79
C SER A 208 -4.14 5.66 -11.96
N ARG A 209 -4.56 6.89 -12.23
CA ARG A 209 -4.01 7.68 -13.34
C ARG A 209 -2.47 7.75 -13.35
N PRO A 210 -1.77 8.05 -12.23
CA PRO A 210 -0.31 8.10 -12.26
C PRO A 210 0.35 6.79 -12.66
N VAL A 211 -0.24 5.66 -12.27
CA VAL A 211 0.28 4.33 -12.62
C VAL A 211 0.07 4.06 -14.11
N LEU A 212 -1.09 4.46 -14.68
CA LEU A 212 -1.32 4.38 -16.13
C LEU A 212 -0.34 5.26 -16.90
N GLU A 213 -0.14 6.51 -16.47
CA GLU A 213 0.79 7.46 -17.09
C GLU A 213 2.23 6.93 -17.06
N ALA A 214 2.62 6.22 -16.00
CA ALA A 214 3.94 5.64 -15.88
C ALA A 214 4.20 4.46 -16.84
N ILE A 215 3.16 3.72 -17.22
CA ILE A 215 3.29 2.55 -18.11
C ILE A 215 3.03 2.94 -19.58
N LEU A 216 1.93 3.64 -19.84
CA LEU A 216 1.47 3.94 -21.21
C LEU A 216 1.95 5.32 -21.69
N GLY A 217 2.33 6.19 -20.77
CA GLY A 217 2.62 7.60 -21.05
C GLY A 217 1.38 8.49 -20.95
N LEU A 218 1.64 9.78 -20.86
CA LEU A 218 0.61 10.82 -20.73
C LEU A 218 -0.38 10.85 -21.92
N PRO A 219 0.04 10.78 -23.20
CA PRO A 219 -0.90 10.90 -24.32
C PRO A 219 -1.94 9.78 -24.34
N LEU A 220 -1.49 8.53 -24.22
CA LEU A 220 -2.39 7.37 -24.19
C LEU A 220 -3.33 7.39 -22.99
N THR A 221 -2.81 7.77 -21.82
CA THR A 221 -3.64 7.85 -20.61
C THR A 221 -4.71 8.93 -20.74
N ALA A 222 -4.40 10.07 -21.36
CA ALA A 222 -5.37 11.13 -21.63
C ALA A 222 -6.49 10.64 -22.55
N THR A 223 -6.16 9.93 -23.64
CA THR A 223 -7.16 9.35 -24.55
C THR A 223 -8.07 8.34 -23.84
N ILE A 224 -7.50 7.45 -23.03
CA ILE A 224 -8.27 6.48 -22.24
C ILE A 224 -9.27 7.20 -21.32
N LEU A 225 -8.81 8.22 -20.58
CA LEU A 225 -9.67 8.96 -19.65
C LEU A 225 -10.78 9.74 -20.37
N GLN A 226 -10.49 10.32 -21.54
CA GLN A 226 -11.49 11.02 -22.36
C GLN A 226 -12.56 10.08 -22.89
N GLU A 227 -12.19 8.88 -23.36
CA GLU A 227 -13.16 7.89 -23.81
C GLU A 227 -14.00 7.32 -22.67
N GLU A 228 -13.40 7.08 -21.49
CA GLU A 228 -14.14 6.67 -20.29
C GLU A 228 -15.13 7.75 -19.82
N GLU A 229 -14.75 9.03 -19.89
CA GLU A 229 -15.61 10.18 -19.58
C GLU A 229 -16.76 10.34 -20.59
N ALA A 230 -16.47 10.22 -21.88
CA ALA A 230 -17.48 10.31 -22.94
C ALA A 230 -18.58 9.25 -22.76
N ARG A 231 -18.21 7.99 -22.47
CA ARG A 231 -19.17 6.91 -22.21
C ARG A 231 -19.98 7.15 -20.96
N TRP A 232 -19.37 7.69 -19.90
CA TRP A 232 -20.10 8.06 -18.70
C TRP A 232 -21.15 9.13 -18.99
N HIS A 233 -20.86 10.09 -19.87
CA HIS A 233 -21.86 11.08 -20.29
C HIS A 233 -23.04 10.48 -21.08
N GLU A 234 -22.87 9.32 -21.73
CA GLU A 234 -23.93 8.64 -22.48
C GLU A 234 -24.93 7.93 -21.55
N ASP A 235 -24.46 7.17 -20.55
CA ASP A 235 -25.33 6.29 -19.76
C ASP A 235 -25.18 6.41 -18.23
N HIS A 236 -24.33 7.33 -17.76
CA HIS A 236 -24.00 7.60 -16.35
C HIS A 236 -23.44 6.38 -15.60
N LYS A 237 -22.84 5.42 -16.31
CA LYS A 237 -22.18 4.24 -15.72
C LYS A 237 -20.67 4.27 -15.96
N GLU A 238 -19.95 3.61 -15.06
CA GLU A 238 -18.49 3.43 -15.18
C GLU A 238 -18.19 2.33 -16.20
N HIS A 239 -17.49 2.70 -17.28
CA HIS A 239 -17.04 1.77 -18.32
C HIS A 239 -15.52 1.78 -18.40
N PRO A 240 -14.82 0.94 -17.61
CA PRO A 240 -13.37 0.89 -17.68
C PRO A 240 -12.93 0.38 -19.06
N PHE A 241 -11.88 0.99 -19.59
CA PHE A 241 -11.29 0.61 -20.87
C PHE A 241 -10.93 -0.89 -20.92
N THR A 242 -11.27 -1.56 -22.01
CA THR A 242 -11.09 -3.01 -22.16
C THR A 242 -9.76 -3.36 -22.85
N LYS A 243 -9.41 -4.65 -22.83
CA LYS A 243 -8.20 -5.15 -23.52
C LYS A 243 -8.23 -4.88 -25.02
N VAL A 244 -9.38 -5.12 -25.67
CA VAL A 244 -9.53 -4.97 -27.12
C VAL A 244 -9.32 -3.50 -27.51
N GLU A 245 -9.97 -2.60 -26.78
CA GLU A 245 -9.87 -1.16 -27.02
C GLU A 245 -8.44 -0.64 -26.81
N LEU A 246 -7.75 -1.13 -25.77
CA LEU A 246 -6.35 -0.77 -25.55
C LEU A 246 -5.46 -1.24 -26.69
N SER A 247 -5.63 -2.48 -27.16
CA SER A 247 -4.88 -3.01 -28.29
C SER A 247 -5.10 -2.17 -29.55
N ASP A 248 -6.34 -1.80 -29.85
CA ASP A 248 -6.68 -0.97 -31.00
C ASP A 248 -6.05 0.43 -30.89
N LEU A 249 -6.09 1.03 -29.70
CA LEU A 249 -5.47 2.33 -29.44
C LEU A 249 -3.94 2.28 -29.60
N LEU A 250 -3.29 1.24 -29.08
CA LEU A 250 -1.84 1.04 -29.23
C LEU A 250 -1.44 0.88 -30.70
N LEU A 251 -2.20 0.10 -31.47
CA LEU A 251 -1.96 -0.07 -32.91
C LEU A 251 -2.10 1.26 -33.68
N LYS A 252 -3.09 2.10 -33.34
CA LYS A 252 -3.25 3.45 -33.93
C LYS A 252 -2.02 4.33 -33.66
N GLU A 253 -1.45 4.24 -32.47
CA GLU A 253 -0.24 4.96 -32.06
C GLU A 253 1.07 4.28 -32.52
N ARG A 254 0.99 3.27 -33.40
CA ARG A 254 2.15 2.50 -33.91
C ARG A 254 2.97 1.83 -32.81
N LYS A 255 2.36 1.50 -31.69
CA LYS A 255 2.94 0.72 -30.58
C LYS A 255 2.47 -0.72 -30.66
N ASN A 256 3.34 -1.67 -30.31
CA ASN A 256 2.98 -3.08 -30.33
C ASN A 256 2.28 -3.47 -29.01
N PRO A 257 1.02 -3.97 -29.06
CA PRO A 257 0.29 -4.35 -27.84
C PRO A 257 1.01 -5.40 -26.99
N THR A 258 1.73 -6.33 -27.62
CA THR A 258 2.43 -7.43 -26.93
C THR A 258 3.49 -6.94 -25.95
N ASP A 259 4.02 -5.74 -26.16
CA ASP A 259 5.06 -5.17 -25.29
C ASP A 259 4.49 -4.82 -23.89
N TYR A 260 3.18 -4.61 -23.79
CA TYR A 260 2.52 -4.20 -22.55
C TYR A 260 1.77 -5.35 -21.87
N GLU A 261 1.37 -6.39 -22.62
CA GLU A 261 0.60 -7.52 -22.08
C GLU A 261 1.17 -8.14 -20.80
N PRO A 262 2.50 -8.31 -20.63
CA PRO A 262 3.06 -8.88 -19.40
C PRO A 262 2.83 -8.04 -18.15
N LEU A 263 2.63 -6.72 -18.32
CA LEU A 263 2.41 -5.78 -17.21
C LEU A 263 0.93 -5.61 -16.86
N LEU A 264 0.03 -5.92 -17.80
CA LEU A 264 -1.38 -5.55 -17.75
C LEU A 264 -2.27 -6.75 -17.43
N ASN A 265 -2.98 -6.67 -16.30
CA ASN A 265 -4.04 -7.62 -15.98
C ASN A 265 -5.42 -7.00 -16.21
N PHE A 266 -6.19 -7.61 -17.11
CA PHE A 266 -7.55 -7.21 -17.48
C PHE A 266 -8.65 -8.02 -16.78
N SER A 267 -8.29 -8.93 -15.88
CA SER A 267 -9.30 -9.65 -15.10
C SER A 267 -10.20 -8.64 -14.37
N THR A 268 -11.49 -8.89 -14.27
CA THR A 268 -12.42 -8.01 -13.54
C THR A 268 -12.46 -8.41 -12.07
N SER A 269 -11.32 -8.77 -11.47
CA SER A 269 -11.28 -9.49 -10.20
C SER A 269 -12.16 -8.82 -9.13
N HIS A 270 -13.35 -9.40 -8.96
CA HIS A 270 -14.16 -9.28 -7.76
C HIS A 270 -13.48 -10.11 -6.67
N THR A 271 -12.22 -9.83 -6.38
CA THR A 271 -11.65 -10.24 -5.10
C THR A 271 -12.40 -9.41 -4.08
N LYS A 272 -13.48 -10.02 -3.54
CA LYS A 272 -14.03 -9.67 -2.24
C LYS A 272 -12.81 -9.32 -1.40
N SER A 273 -12.71 -8.05 -1.01
CA SER A 273 -11.65 -7.54 -0.16
C SER A 273 -11.24 -8.66 0.77
N ASP A 274 -10.01 -9.16 0.64
CA ASP A 274 -9.44 -9.99 1.67
C ASP A 274 -9.54 -9.13 2.92
N GLN A 275 -10.61 -9.36 3.69
CA GLN A 275 -10.67 -8.99 5.07
C GLN A 275 -9.37 -9.57 5.58
N PHE A 276 -8.49 -8.71 6.08
CA PHE A 276 -7.32 -9.15 6.81
C PHE A 276 -7.84 -10.04 7.94
N ILE A 277 -7.94 -11.34 7.66
CA ILE A 277 -8.10 -12.36 8.68
C ILE A 277 -6.71 -12.38 9.28
N PHE A 278 -6.54 -11.62 10.36
CA PHE A 278 -5.51 -11.89 11.34
C PHE A 278 -5.83 -13.30 11.86
N GLN A 279 -5.34 -14.33 11.17
CA GLN A 279 -5.26 -15.67 11.69
C GLN A 279 -4.11 -15.64 12.70
N ASP A 280 -4.43 -15.14 13.89
CA ASP A 280 -3.65 -15.44 15.06
C ASP A 280 -3.71 -16.96 15.26
N LYS A 281 -2.60 -17.65 14.96
CA LYS A 281 -2.48 -19.10 15.12
C LYS A 281 -2.61 -19.54 16.58
N LEU A 282 -2.85 -18.63 17.53
CA LEU A 282 -2.96 -18.92 18.96
C LEU A 282 -4.33 -18.63 19.60
N SER A 283 -5.32 -18.06 18.90
CA SER A 283 -6.63 -17.78 19.51
C SER A 283 -7.76 -18.62 18.92
N ARG A 284 -7.91 -19.87 19.39
CA ARG A 284 -9.17 -20.62 19.28
C ARG A 284 -10.21 -20.04 20.24
N VAL A 285 -10.82 -18.91 19.91
CA VAL A 285 -12.15 -18.55 20.44
C VAL A 285 -12.94 -17.81 19.35
N GLN A 286 -13.75 -18.55 18.60
CA GLN A 286 -14.82 -17.94 17.81
C GLN A 286 -15.96 -17.54 18.75
N LYS A 287 -16.15 -16.25 18.99
CA LYS A 287 -17.45 -15.73 19.41
C LYS A 287 -18.03 -14.92 18.25
N LYS A 288 -19.03 -15.50 17.57
CA LYS A 288 -19.96 -14.76 16.72
C LYS A 288 -20.77 -13.84 17.62
N LEU A 289 -20.69 -12.53 17.41
CA LEU A 289 -21.70 -11.60 17.91
C LEU A 289 -22.87 -11.55 16.90
N PRO A 290 -24.12 -11.62 17.36
CA PRO A 290 -25.28 -11.44 16.50
C PRO A 290 -25.39 -9.99 16.04
N ARG A 291 -25.93 -9.80 14.84
CA ARG A 291 -26.37 -8.50 14.35
C ARG A 291 -27.71 -8.19 15.01
N GLU A 292 -27.78 -7.04 15.69
CA GLU A 292 -29.02 -6.28 15.82
C GLU A 292 -29.06 -5.23 14.71
#